data_AF-A0A4Q3JWU9-F1
#
_entry.id   AF-A0A4Q3JWU9-F1
#
_cell.length_a   1.000
_cell.length_b   1.000
_cell.length_c   1.000
_cell.angle_alpha   90.00
_cell.angle_beta   90.00
_cell.angle_gamma   90.00
#
_symmetry.space_group_name_H-M   'P 1'
#
loop_
_entity.id
_entity.type
_entity.pdbx_description
1 polymer ?
#
loop_
_entity_poly.entity_id
_entity_poly.type
_entity_poly.pdbx_seq_one_letter_code
_entity_poly.pdbx_strand_id
1 'polypeptide(L)'
;MDLALFRHLLAQPESERLEFKEWKRKGDLDALCRYCCALANEGGGHFILGVTDRRPRKIVGTTVFAALDETAAQVRAKLGIEVRADQLRVDFKRVV
;
A
#
# COMPACT_ATOMS: atom_id res chain seq x y z
N MET A 1 4.31 -9.17 -2.34
CA MET A 1 5.20 -8.44 -3.28
C MET A 1 6.65 -8.76 -2.93
N ASP A 2 7.52 -9.01 -3.92
CA ASP A 2 8.96 -9.17 -3.70
C ASP A 2 9.75 -7.87 -3.95
N LEU A 3 11.06 -7.89 -3.69
CA LEU A 3 11.92 -6.71 -3.84
C LEU A 3 12.05 -6.24 -5.30
N ALA A 4 12.00 -7.15 -6.27
CA ALA A 4 12.14 -6.82 -7.68
C ALA A 4 10.91 -6.06 -8.19
N LEU A 5 9.72 -6.58 -7.88
CA LEU A 5 8.45 -5.91 -8.16
C LEU A 5 8.39 -4.55 -7.45
N PHE A 6 8.77 -4.49 -6.16
CA PHE A 6 8.80 -3.21 -5.44
C PHE A 6 9.67 -2.16 -6.12
N ARG A 7 10.89 -2.51 -6.53
CA ARG A 7 11.80 -1.59 -7.24
C ARG A 7 11.22 -1.13 -8.58
N HIS A 8 10.57 -2.04 -9.31
CA HIS A 8 9.87 -1.70 -10.54
C HIS A 8 8.77 -0.67 -10.29
N LEU A 9 7.87 -0.92 -9.32
CA LEU A 9 6.79 -0.01 -8.96
C LEU A 9 7.30 1.35 -8.49
N LEU A 10 8.36 1.39 -7.67
CA LEU A 10 8.96 2.63 -7.17
C LEU A 10 9.43 3.56 -8.31
N ALA A 11 9.90 2.98 -9.41
CA ALA A 11 10.36 3.69 -10.61
C ALA A 11 9.21 4.14 -11.54
N GLN A 12 8.00 3.61 -11.38
CA GLN A 12 6.82 4.00 -12.18
C GLN A 12 6.20 5.31 -11.68
N PRO A 13 5.69 6.20 -12.56
CA PRO A 13 4.90 7.35 -12.12
C PRO A 13 3.67 6.86 -11.35
N GLU A 14 3.14 7.69 -10.47
CA GLU A 14 1.81 7.43 -9.92
C GLU A 14 0.79 7.39 -11.06
N SER A 15 -0.16 6.47 -10.99
CA SER A 15 -1.21 6.28 -11.98
C SER A 15 -2.50 5.89 -11.26
N GLU A 16 -3.62 5.77 -11.99
CA GLU A 16 -4.87 5.32 -11.39
C GLU A 16 -4.78 3.90 -10.78
N ARG A 17 -3.69 3.17 -11.04
CA ARG A 17 -3.43 1.80 -10.57
C ARG A 17 -2.21 1.67 -9.65
N LEU A 18 -1.57 2.76 -9.29
CA LEU A 18 -0.40 2.76 -8.40
C LEU A 18 -0.39 4.00 -7.52
N GLU A 19 -0.60 3.79 -6.22
CA GLU A 19 -0.68 4.84 -5.21
C GLU A 19 0.39 4.62 -4.12
N PHE A 20 1.05 5.71 -3.68
CA PHE A 20 2.01 5.69 -2.57
C PHE A 20 1.53 6.54 -1.39
N LYS A 21 1.73 6.04 -0.17
CA LYS A 21 1.48 6.79 1.07
C LYS A 21 2.56 6.58 2.11
N GLU A 22 2.96 7.68 2.76
CA GLU A 22 3.99 7.66 3.78
C GLU A 22 3.55 6.93 5.06
N TRP A 23 2.28 7.10 5.48
CA TRP A 23 1.68 6.64 6.75
C TRP A 23 2.63 5.90 7.71
N LYS A 24 3.44 6.66 8.48
CA LYS A 24 4.48 6.10 9.33
C LYS A 24 3.95 5.36 10.55
N ARG A 25 3.07 6.01 11.32
CA ARG A 25 2.64 5.56 12.65
C ARG A 25 1.13 5.50 12.83
N LYS A 26 0.38 6.29 12.05
CA LYS A 26 -1.07 6.33 12.09
C LYS A 26 -1.58 6.04 10.69
N GLY A 27 -2.40 5.02 10.57
CA GLY A 27 -3.21 4.73 9.39
C GLY A 27 -4.65 5.06 9.65
N ASP A 28 -5.42 5.06 8.57
CA ASP A 28 -6.86 5.23 8.58
C ASP A 28 -7.45 4.13 7.71
N LEU A 29 -8.20 3.22 8.32
CA LEU A 29 -8.81 2.08 7.64
C LEU A 29 -9.86 2.54 6.62
N ASP A 30 -10.61 3.60 6.92
CA ASP A 30 -11.63 4.13 6.00
C ASP A 30 -10.98 4.84 4.82
N ALA A 31 -9.87 5.55 5.06
CA ALA A 31 -9.02 6.04 3.96
C ALA A 31 -8.45 4.89 3.13
N LEU A 32 -7.92 3.83 3.75
CA LEU A 32 -7.43 2.64 3.04
C LEU A 32 -8.53 2.04 2.17
N CYS A 33 -9.75 1.88 2.72
CA CYS A 33 -10.89 1.37 1.97
C CYS A 33 -11.21 2.24 0.75
N ARG A 34 -11.16 3.58 0.88
CA ARG A 34 -11.37 4.49 -0.26
C ARG A 34 -10.34 4.27 -1.36
N TYR A 35 -9.06 4.13 -1.01
CA TYR A 35 -8.02 3.84 -1.99
C TYR A 35 -8.20 2.46 -2.64
N CYS A 36 -8.48 1.41 -1.88
CA CYS A 36 -8.72 0.07 -2.43
C CYS A 36 -9.94 0.04 -3.37
N CYS A 37 -11.02 0.75 -3.02
CA CYS A 37 -12.19 0.89 -3.88
C CYS A 37 -11.86 1.58 -5.21
N ALA A 38 -11.12 2.71 -5.15
CA ALA A 38 -10.69 3.42 -6.36
C ALA A 38 -9.84 2.51 -7.27
N LEU A 39 -8.83 1.83 -6.70
CA LEU A 39 -8.00 0.89 -7.45
C LEU A 39 -8.83 -0.25 -8.08
N ALA A 40 -9.78 -0.82 -7.33
CA ALA A 40 -10.62 -1.90 -7.85
C ALA A 40 -11.49 -1.45 -9.03
N ASN A 41 -12.05 -0.24 -8.97
CA ASN A 41 -12.86 0.32 -10.06
C ASN A 41 -12.04 0.55 -11.34
N GLU A 42 -10.73 0.78 -11.20
CA GLU A 42 -9.80 0.97 -12.31
C GLU A 42 -9.23 -0.36 -12.85
N GLY A 43 -9.75 -1.50 -12.39
CA GLY A 43 -9.30 -2.84 -12.79
C GLY A 43 -8.21 -3.43 -11.90
N GLY A 44 -8.03 -2.89 -10.70
CA GLY A 44 -7.04 -3.30 -9.71
C GLY A 44 -5.77 -2.44 -9.73
N GLY A 45 -4.88 -2.69 -8.78
CA GLY A 45 -3.62 -1.96 -8.69
C GLY A 45 -2.85 -2.21 -7.39
N HIS A 46 -1.86 -1.37 -7.13
CA HIS A 46 -0.99 -1.46 -5.96
C HIS A 46 -1.13 -0.21 -5.10
N PHE A 47 -1.29 -0.42 -3.79
CA PHE A 47 -1.24 0.63 -2.78
C PHE A 47 -0.03 0.36 -1.88
N ILE A 48 0.97 1.25 -1.92
CA ILE A 48 2.24 1.05 -1.22
C ILE A 48 2.37 2.00 -0.03
N LEU A 49 2.60 1.42 1.15
CA LEU A 49 2.76 2.14 2.40
C LEU A 49 4.21 2.23 2.87
N GLY A 50 4.53 3.32 3.55
CA GLY A 50 5.88 3.58 4.08
C GLY A 50 6.83 4.19 3.04
N VAL A 51 6.26 4.84 2.01
CA VAL A 51 6.99 5.54 0.94
C VAL A 51 6.34 6.90 0.72
N THR A 52 7.13 7.96 0.53
CA THR A 52 6.55 9.30 0.23
C THR A 52 5.81 9.28 -1.10
N ASP A 53 4.73 10.06 -1.18
CA ASP A 53 3.89 10.24 -2.37
C ASP A 53 4.68 10.90 -3.51
N ARG A 54 5.29 12.05 -3.23
CA ARG A 54 5.97 12.85 -4.26
C ARG A 54 7.36 12.30 -4.59
N ARG A 55 7.73 12.47 -5.87
CA ARG A 55 9.08 12.22 -6.36
C ARG A 55 10.05 13.35 -5.95
N PRO A 56 11.32 13.03 -5.66
CA PRO A 56 11.90 11.69 -5.55
C PRO A 56 11.37 10.95 -4.31
N ARG A 57 10.86 9.72 -4.51
CA ARG A 57 10.21 8.95 -3.44
C ARG A 57 11.23 8.46 -2.43
N LYS A 58 10.92 8.64 -1.15
CA LYS A 58 11.77 8.19 -0.04
C LYS A 58 11.09 7.04 0.68
N ILE A 59 11.83 5.96 0.89
CA ILE A 59 11.41 4.87 1.77
C ILE A 59 11.57 5.36 3.20
N VAL A 60 10.46 5.54 3.88
CA VAL A 60 10.37 6.08 5.25
C VAL A 60 9.99 5.02 6.27
N GLY A 61 9.39 3.92 5.81
CA GLY A 61 8.93 2.82 6.63
C GLY A 61 7.58 3.09 7.28
N THR A 62 6.88 2.02 7.66
CA THR A 62 5.59 2.07 8.35
C THR A 62 5.47 1.04 9.45
N THR A 63 4.86 1.45 10.57
CA THR A 63 4.41 0.57 11.66
C THR A 63 2.90 0.37 11.66
N VAL A 64 2.20 0.90 10.65
CA VAL A 64 0.74 0.85 10.53
C VAL A 64 0.31 -0.53 10.00
N PHE A 65 -0.88 -1.00 10.39
CA PHE A 65 -1.47 -2.28 9.96
C PHE A 65 -0.50 -3.44 10.21
N ALA A 66 -0.13 -3.69 11.47
CA ALA A 66 0.82 -4.75 11.81
C ALA A 66 0.26 -6.15 11.51
N ALA A 67 -1.05 -6.35 11.74
CA ALA A 67 -1.78 -7.56 11.37
C ALA A 67 -2.38 -7.39 9.95
N LEU A 68 -1.59 -7.71 8.93
CA LEU A 68 -1.99 -7.52 7.53
C LEU A 68 -3.17 -8.39 7.13
N ASP A 69 -3.20 -9.65 7.58
CA ASP A 69 -4.31 -10.57 7.27
C ASP A 69 -5.64 -10.06 7.84
N GLU A 70 -5.63 -9.55 9.08
CA GLU A 70 -6.81 -8.92 9.69
C GLU A 70 -7.22 -7.64 8.96
N THR A 71 -6.23 -6.82 8.56
CA THR A 71 -6.49 -5.58 7.81
C THR A 71 -7.14 -5.90 6.45
N ALA A 72 -6.59 -6.88 5.72
CA ALA A 72 -7.13 -7.34 4.45
C ALA A 72 -8.55 -7.92 4.61
N ALA A 73 -8.78 -8.71 5.67
CA ALA A 73 -10.10 -9.24 5.99
C ALA A 73 -11.12 -8.11 6.29
N GLN A 74 -10.72 -7.07 7.02
CA GLN A 74 -11.57 -5.92 7.31
C GLN A 74 -11.91 -5.12 6.04
N VAL A 75 -10.94 -4.91 5.14
CA VAL A 75 -11.19 -4.24 3.85
C VAL A 75 -12.14 -5.08 2.99
N ARG A 76 -11.90 -6.40 2.90
CA ARG A 76 -12.79 -7.33 2.18
C ARG A 76 -14.21 -7.32 2.75
N ALA A 77 -14.35 -7.34 4.08
CA ALA A 77 -15.65 -7.30 4.74
C ALA A 77 -16.42 -5.99 4.44
N LYS A 78 -15.71 -4.85 4.36
CA LYS A 78 -16.32 -3.55 4.08
C LYS A 78 -16.67 -3.34 2.61
N LEU A 79 -15.83 -3.82 1.69
CA LEU A 79 -15.92 -3.47 0.27
C LEU A 79 -16.37 -4.62 -0.64
N GLY A 80 -16.33 -5.86 -0.16
CA GLY A 80 -16.63 -7.04 -0.98
C GLY A 80 -15.58 -7.36 -2.05
N ILE A 81 -14.43 -6.69 -2.04
CA ILE A 81 -13.32 -6.91 -2.97
C ILE A 81 -12.22 -7.76 -2.34
N GLU A 82 -11.48 -8.49 -3.18
CA GLU A 82 -10.28 -9.20 -2.74
C GLU A 82 -9.11 -8.23 -2.61
N VAL A 83 -8.41 -8.30 -1.48
CA VAL A 83 -7.19 -7.53 -1.22
C VAL A 83 -6.13 -8.47 -0.69
N ARG A 84 -4.98 -8.49 -1.34
CA ARG A 84 -3.78 -9.16 -0.85
C ARG A 84 -2.85 -8.13 -0.22
N ALA A 85 -2.42 -8.39 1.01
CA ALA A 85 -1.45 -7.57 1.71
C ALA A 85 -0.20 -8.41 2.00
N ASP A 86 0.98 -7.88 1.67
CA ASP A 86 2.27 -8.48 1.99
C ASP A 86 3.15 -7.40 2.63
N GLN A 87 4.32 -7.77 3.15
CA GLN A 87 5.31 -6.80 3.61
C GLN A 87 6.72 -7.13 3.13
N LEU A 88 7.53 -6.09 3.01
CA LEU A 88 8.93 -6.13 2.62
C LEU A 88 9.77 -5.34 3.62
N ARG A 89 11.03 -5.74 3.82
CA ARG A 89 12.05 -4.90 4.47
C ARG A 89 13.02 -4.35 3.43
N VAL A 90 13.18 -3.02 3.40
CA VAL A 90 14.16 -2.30 2.56
C VAL A 90 14.94 -1.35 3.45
N ASP A 91 16.27 -1.47 3.49
CA ASP A 91 17.13 -0.67 4.36
C ASP A 91 16.62 -0.62 5.82
N PHE A 92 16.25 -1.80 6.35
CA PHE A 92 15.67 -2.01 7.68
C PHE A 92 14.29 -1.37 7.91
N LYS A 93 13.70 -0.71 6.90
CA LYS A 93 12.38 -0.11 6.95
C LYS A 93 11.33 -1.07 6.40
N ARG A 94 10.21 -1.18 7.11
CA ARG A 94 9.05 -1.97 6.69
C ARG A 94 8.23 -1.20 5.66
N VAL A 95 7.99 -1.84 4.52
CA VAL A 95 7.05 -1.40 3.48
C VAL A 95 5.95 -2.44 3.41
N VAL A 96 4.72 -1.99 3.20
CA VAL A 96 3.54 -2.84 2.97
C VAL A 96 3.05 -2.56 1.56
#